data_AF-Q13GV0-F1
#
_entry.id   AF-Q13GV0-F1
#
_cell.length_a   1.000
_cell.length_b   1.000
_cell.length_c   1.000
_cell.angle_alpha   90.00
_cell.angle_beta   90.00
_cell.angle_gamma   90.00
#
_symmetry.space_group_name_H-M   'P 1'
#
loop_
_entity.id
_entity.type
_entity.pdbx_description
1 polymer ?
#
loop_
_entity_poly.entity_id
_entity_poly.type
_entity_poly.pdbx_seq_one_letter_code
_entity_poly.pdbx_strand_id
1 'polypeptide(L)'
;MIASVPRPDTEMDSAKVIAEIEAQVNAAMDEASRAIAFHESWRPMAYDEELHMRMGNSFAAGTFVVIRQALRREMLLALLRVWDDQQKSLSLRRTFEALRIPAVLDALIEKRTKDRTGSNAFDKILAEHIAGSCTDYIEKAGDLFDKYWKKGEASHVMQHLHVLRNTMLAHNQLAPQRVKGKDARDDEIEAFYRDTRTIVECLLHAVHATALDMNDTQGVYETYARFFWESVRGESTPGHPSYRAPFDSTGVEQ
;
A
#
# COMPACT_ATOMS: atom_id res chain seq x y z
N MET A 1 -46.09 4.90 -27.46
CA MET A 1 -44.69 4.49 -27.73
C MET A 1 -44.20 3.71 -26.54
N ILE A 2 -44.12 2.39 -26.67
CA ILE A 2 -43.65 1.51 -25.60
C ILE A 2 -42.12 1.58 -25.63
N ALA A 3 -41.52 2.10 -24.57
CA ALA A 3 -40.08 2.10 -24.40
C ALA A 3 -39.60 0.64 -24.28
N SER A 4 -38.75 0.24 -25.22
CA SER A 4 -38.11 -1.07 -25.25
C SER A 4 -37.34 -1.31 -23.96
N VAL A 5 -37.75 -2.32 -23.20
CA VAL A 5 -36.97 -2.90 -22.11
C VAL A 5 -35.62 -3.38 -22.68
N PRO A 6 -34.46 -3.03 -22.10
CA PRO A 6 -33.18 -3.58 -22.55
C PRO A 6 -33.14 -5.08 -22.23
N ARG A 7 -32.78 -5.90 -23.22
CA ARG A 7 -32.63 -7.36 -23.07
C ARG A 7 -31.46 -7.70 -22.14
N PRO A 8 -31.55 -8.81 -21.37
CA PRO A 8 -30.53 -9.22 -20.40
C PRO A 8 -29.35 -10.01 -21.02
N ASP A 9 -29.07 -9.85 -22.31
CA ASP A 9 -28.09 -10.66 -23.04
C ASP A 9 -26.92 -9.80 -23.52
N THR A 10 -26.27 -9.07 -22.61
CA THR A 10 -24.92 -8.58 -22.91
C THR A 10 -24.00 -9.73 -22.56
N GLU A 11 -23.60 -10.53 -23.56
CA GLU A 11 -22.50 -11.49 -23.38
C GLU A 11 -21.34 -10.74 -22.73
N MET A 12 -21.06 -11.09 -21.48
CA MET A 12 -19.96 -10.49 -20.74
C MET A 12 -18.67 -10.92 -21.44
N ASP A 13 -18.06 -9.98 -22.17
CA ASP A 13 -16.76 -10.17 -22.80
C ASP A 13 -15.72 -10.40 -21.69
N SER A 14 -15.55 -11.67 -21.33
CA SER A 14 -14.72 -12.09 -20.20
C SER A 14 -13.25 -11.75 -20.47
N ALA A 15 -12.83 -11.69 -21.74
CA ALA A 15 -11.48 -11.26 -22.10
C ALA A 15 -11.25 -9.77 -21.78
N LYS A 16 -12.23 -8.91 -22.10
CA LYS A 16 -12.17 -7.49 -21.73
C LYS A 16 -12.18 -7.30 -20.21
N VAL A 17 -13.05 -8.00 -19.49
CA VAL A 17 -13.12 -7.93 -18.02
C VAL A 17 -11.80 -8.39 -17.39
N ILE A 18 -11.19 -9.47 -17.89
CA ILE A 18 -9.87 -9.93 -17.43
C ILE A 18 -8.79 -8.87 -17.66
N ALA A 19 -8.75 -8.25 -18.85
CA ALA A 19 -7.77 -7.20 -19.13
C ALA A 19 -7.94 -5.99 -18.20
N GLU A 20 -9.18 -5.62 -17.87
CA GLU A 20 -9.47 -4.57 -16.88
C GLU A 20 -8.99 -4.97 -15.48
N ILE A 21 -9.24 -6.22 -15.04
CA ILE A 21 -8.76 -6.75 -13.76
C ILE A 21 -7.22 -6.74 -13.70
N GLU A 22 -6.54 -7.21 -14.75
CA GLU A 22 -5.07 -7.21 -14.83
C GLU A 22 -4.52 -5.78 -14.72
N ALA A 23 -5.11 -4.81 -15.41
CA ALA A 23 -4.69 -3.41 -15.30
C ALA A 23 -4.89 -2.87 -13.87
N GLN A 24 -5.98 -3.23 -13.21
CA GLN A 24 -6.28 -2.84 -11.83
C GLN A 24 -5.28 -3.45 -10.83
N VAL A 25 -4.95 -4.73 -10.98
CA VAL A 25 -3.97 -5.42 -10.11
C VAL A 25 -2.56 -4.87 -10.31
N ASN A 26 -2.14 -4.57 -11.54
CA ASN A 26 -0.85 -3.93 -11.80
C ASN A 26 -0.77 -2.53 -11.20
N ALA A 27 -1.83 -1.73 -11.33
CA ALA A 27 -1.88 -0.42 -10.68
C ALA A 27 -1.84 -0.54 -9.14
N ALA A 28 -2.45 -1.59 -8.57
CA ALA A 28 -2.39 -1.88 -7.14
C ALA A 28 -0.99 -2.25 -6.68
N MET A 29 -0.28 -3.04 -7.47
CA MET A 29 1.13 -3.36 -7.24
C MET A 29 2.01 -2.10 -7.22
N ASP A 30 1.82 -1.20 -8.18
CA ASP A 30 2.58 0.05 -8.25
C ASP A 30 2.33 0.94 -7.03
N GLU A 31 1.07 1.12 -6.62
CA GLU A 31 0.72 1.95 -5.46
C GLU A 31 1.14 1.29 -4.14
N ALA A 32 1.01 -0.03 -4.00
CA ALA A 32 1.54 -0.77 -2.84
C ALA A 32 3.06 -0.67 -2.75
N SER A 33 3.77 -0.80 -3.86
CA SER A 33 5.24 -0.63 -3.92
C SER A 33 5.67 0.78 -3.50
N ARG A 34 4.93 1.82 -3.93
CA ARG A 34 5.16 3.19 -3.45
C ARG A 34 4.89 3.32 -1.95
N ALA A 35 3.81 2.73 -1.45
CA ALA A 35 3.50 2.74 -0.03
C ALA A 35 4.63 2.10 0.80
N ILE A 36 5.18 0.96 0.34
CA ILE A 36 6.34 0.30 0.94
C ILE A 36 7.55 1.23 0.95
N ALA A 37 7.89 1.83 -0.20
CA ALA A 37 9.03 2.73 -0.31
C ALA A 37 8.95 3.90 0.66
N PHE A 38 7.77 4.54 0.75
CA PHE A 38 7.54 5.65 1.69
C PHE A 38 7.52 5.17 3.15
N HIS A 39 6.91 4.03 3.45
CA HIS A 39 6.85 3.46 4.79
C HIS A 39 8.25 3.16 5.32
N GLU A 40 9.05 2.40 4.58
CA GLU A 40 10.39 2.00 5.04
C GLU A 40 11.35 3.20 5.12
N SER A 41 11.17 4.20 4.26
CA SER A 41 11.91 5.47 4.37
C SER A 41 11.49 6.30 5.58
N TRP A 42 10.21 6.29 5.93
CA TRP A 42 9.64 7.05 7.04
C TRP A 42 9.90 6.41 8.40
N ARG A 43 9.85 5.07 8.47
CA ARG A 43 9.85 4.29 9.72
C ARG A 43 11.04 4.60 10.64
N PRO A 44 12.30 4.72 10.18
CA PRO A 44 13.41 5.16 11.05
C PRO A 44 13.16 6.56 11.64
N MET A 45 12.61 7.49 10.86
CA MET A 45 12.29 8.82 11.37
C MET A 45 11.17 8.84 12.42
N ALA A 46 10.33 7.80 12.45
CA ALA A 46 9.27 7.67 13.43
C ALA A 46 9.75 7.06 14.75
N TYR A 47 10.65 6.06 14.67
CA TYR A 47 10.91 5.16 15.79
C TYR A 47 12.39 4.98 16.18
N ASP A 48 13.35 5.41 15.36
CA ASP A 48 14.78 5.31 15.69
C ASP A 48 15.19 6.42 16.68
N GLU A 49 15.29 6.04 17.95
CA GLU A 49 15.69 6.95 19.03
C GLU A 49 17.12 7.50 18.84
N GLU A 50 18.04 6.70 18.31
CA GLU A 50 19.41 7.15 18.06
C GLU A 50 19.44 8.21 16.97
N LEU A 51 18.70 7.99 15.88
CA LEU A 51 18.52 8.99 14.83
C LEU A 51 17.94 10.29 15.41
N HIS A 52 16.92 10.21 16.27
CA HIS A 52 16.33 11.39 16.91
C HIS A 52 17.34 12.13 17.79
N MET A 53 18.14 11.40 18.58
CA MET A 53 19.21 11.99 19.38
C MET A 53 20.28 12.68 18.52
N ARG A 54 20.70 12.05 17.40
CA ARG A 54 21.67 12.64 16.45
C ARG A 54 21.13 13.89 15.75
N MET A 55 19.81 13.98 15.57
CA MET A 55 19.16 15.17 15.02
C MET A 55 18.97 16.25 16.07
N GLY A 56 18.66 15.91 17.32
CA GLY A 56 18.54 16.85 18.44
C GLY A 56 17.61 18.05 18.14
N ASN A 57 17.97 19.21 18.68
CA ASN A 57 17.27 20.50 18.43
C ASN A 57 17.95 21.33 17.32
N SER A 58 18.49 20.65 16.33
CA SER A 58 19.32 21.27 15.30
C SER A 58 18.47 21.93 14.20
N PHE A 59 19.02 22.84 13.40
CA PHE A 59 18.35 23.39 12.23
C PHE A 59 17.92 22.28 11.25
N ALA A 60 18.77 21.26 11.09
CA ALA A 60 18.45 20.07 10.31
C ALA A 60 17.26 19.29 10.91
N ALA A 61 17.01 19.37 12.22
CA ALA A 61 15.82 18.78 12.84
C ALA A 61 14.51 19.41 12.33
N GLY A 62 14.53 20.69 11.96
CA GLY A 62 13.39 21.35 11.31
C GLY A 62 13.03 20.68 9.98
N THR A 63 14.02 20.51 9.09
CA THR A 63 13.84 19.80 7.82
C THR A 63 13.48 18.33 8.03
N PHE A 64 14.04 17.67 9.04
CA PHE A 64 13.72 16.29 9.41
C PHE A 64 12.24 16.12 9.73
N VAL A 65 11.64 17.02 10.53
CA VAL A 65 10.21 16.97 10.85
C VAL A 65 9.36 17.15 9.59
N VAL A 66 9.73 18.06 8.69
CA VAL A 66 9.00 18.27 7.43
C VAL A 66 9.05 17.02 6.54
N ILE A 67 10.23 16.42 6.35
CA ILE A 67 10.38 15.20 5.55
C ILE A 67 9.58 14.06 6.18
N ARG A 68 9.67 13.87 7.51
CA ARG A 68 8.90 12.84 8.23
C ARG A 68 7.40 12.98 7.98
N GLN A 69 6.86 14.20 8.05
CA GLN A 69 5.44 14.44 7.80
C GLN A 69 5.06 14.19 6.34
N ALA A 70 5.91 14.62 5.39
CA ALA A 70 5.68 14.42 3.97
C ALA A 70 5.67 12.93 3.60
N LEU A 71 6.65 12.16 4.05
CA LEU A 71 6.72 10.72 3.79
C LEU A 71 5.52 9.98 4.39
N ARG A 72 5.13 10.30 5.63
CA ARG A 72 3.92 9.72 6.25
C ARG A 72 2.66 10.03 5.44
N ARG A 73 2.51 11.28 4.99
CA ARG A 73 1.38 11.70 4.15
C ARG A 73 1.35 10.93 2.83
N GLU A 74 2.46 10.84 2.12
CA GLU A 74 2.52 10.15 0.84
C GLU A 74 2.31 8.64 0.96
N MET A 75 2.83 8.01 2.02
CA MET A 75 2.52 6.62 2.36
C MET A 75 1.02 6.40 2.53
N LEU A 76 0.36 7.22 3.34
CA LEU A 76 -1.08 7.12 3.59
C LEU A 76 -1.91 7.37 2.33
N LEU A 77 -1.50 8.31 1.48
CA LEU A 77 -2.15 8.57 0.20
C LEU A 77 -1.99 7.41 -0.77
N ALA A 78 -0.81 6.81 -0.87
CA ALA A 78 -0.56 5.63 -1.71
C ALA A 78 -1.43 4.46 -1.26
N LEU A 79 -1.47 4.18 0.06
CA LEU A 79 -2.37 3.17 0.61
C LEU A 79 -3.83 3.46 0.24
N LEU A 80 -4.32 4.68 0.47
CA LEU A 80 -5.72 5.01 0.17
C LEU A 80 -6.08 5.00 -1.31
N ARG A 81 -5.12 5.17 -2.23
CA ARG A 81 -5.37 5.01 -3.68
C ARG A 81 -5.66 3.56 -4.06
N VAL A 82 -5.04 2.60 -3.36
CA VAL A 82 -5.36 1.17 -3.51
C VAL A 82 -6.81 0.89 -3.09
N TRP A 83 -7.39 1.71 -2.22
CA TRP A 83 -8.75 1.53 -1.70
C TRP A 83 -9.77 2.52 -2.27
N ASP A 84 -9.43 3.25 -3.33
CA ASP A 84 -10.38 4.20 -3.93
C ASP A 84 -11.55 3.44 -4.61
N ASP A 85 -12.70 4.08 -4.75
CA ASP A 85 -13.91 3.48 -5.39
C ASP A 85 -14.44 4.37 -6.52
N GLN A 86 -13.69 5.39 -6.92
CA GLN A 86 -14.05 6.25 -8.04
C GLN A 86 -14.05 5.47 -9.35
N GLN A 87 -14.95 5.85 -10.27
CA GLN A 87 -15.14 5.09 -11.52
C GLN A 87 -13.88 5.02 -12.40
N LYS A 88 -13.00 6.01 -12.28
CA LYS A 88 -11.73 6.12 -13.02
C LYS A 88 -10.50 5.80 -12.19
N SER A 89 -10.67 5.38 -10.95
CA SER A 89 -9.56 5.00 -10.08
C SER A 89 -9.41 3.49 -10.01
N LEU A 90 -8.32 3.07 -9.38
CA LEU A 90 -8.18 1.72 -8.89
C LEU A 90 -9.37 1.39 -7.95
N SER A 91 -9.98 0.22 -8.10
CA SER A 91 -11.05 -0.27 -7.22
C SER A 91 -10.87 -1.75 -6.91
N LEU A 92 -10.33 -2.04 -5.72
CA LEU A 92 -10.24 -3.41 -5.20
C LEU A 92 -11.61 -4.06 -5.15
N ARG A 93 -12.64 -3.30 -4.77
CA ARG A 93 -14.01 -3.79 -4.69
C ARG A 93 -14.50 -4.38 -6.01
N ARG A 94 -14.37 -3.64 -7.11
CA ARG A 94 -14.80 -4.13 -8.44
C ARG A 94 -13.98 -5.33 -8.88
N THR A 95 -12.69 -5.32 -8.55
CA THR A 95 -11.79 -6.45 -8.82
C THR A 95 -12.28 -7.71 -8.11
N PHE A 96 -12.64 -7.63 -6.83
CA PHE A 96 -13.22 -8.75 -6.09
C PHE A 96 -14.59 -9.17 -6.61
N GLU A 97 -15.49 -8.22 -6.86
CA GLU A 97 -16.83 -8.50 -7.38
C GLU A 97 -16.74 -9.21 -8.74
N ALA A 98 -15.79 -8.84 -9.61
CA ALA A 98 -15.58 -9.48 -10.90
C ALA A 98 -14.90 -10.85 -10.80
N LEU A 99 -13.87 -11.00 -9.95
CA LEU A 99 -13.16 -12.28 -9.73
C LEU A 99 -14.05 -13.35 -9.09
N ARG A 100 -15.10 -12.95 -8.35
CA ARG A 100 -16.10 -13.87 -7.79
C ARG A 100 -17.13 -14.36 -8.81
N ILE A 101 -17.13 -13.85 -10.04
CA ILE A 101 -18.02 -14.33 -11.10
C ILE A 101 -17.42 -15.62 -11.69
N PRO A 102 -18.12 -16.78 -11.63
CA PRO A 102 -17.56 -18.05 -12.07
C PRO A 102 -17.06 -18.02 -13.53
N ALA A 103 -17.80 -17.38 -14.43
CA ALA A 103 -17.41 -17.25 -15.83
C ALA A 103 -16.09 -16.46 -16.03
N VAL A 104 -15.84 -15.44 -15.20
CA VAL A 104 -14.59 -14.66 -15.27
C VAL A 104 -13.42 -15.49 -14.72
N LEU A 105 -13.65 -16.20 -13.63
CA LEU A 105 -12.65 -17.09 -13.03
C LEU A 105 -12.28 -18.24 -13.98
N ASP A 106 -13.27 -18.88 -14.59
CA ASP A 106 -13.07 -19.94 -15.58
C ASP A 106 -12.26 -19.43 -16.77
N ALA A 107 -12.60 -18.25 -17.30
CA ALA A 107 -11.87 -17.62 -18.39
C ALA A 107 -10.44 -17.23 -18.00
N LEU A 108 -10.20 -16.81 -16.75
CA LEU A 108 -8.87 -16.52 -16.23
C LEU A 108 -8.01 -17.79 -16.11
N ILE A 109 -8.58 -18.88 -15.60
CA ILE A 109 -7.92 -20.19 -15.51
C ILE A 109 -7.60 -20.70 -16.91
N GLU A 110 -8.56 -20.62 -17.83
CA GLU A 110 -8.39 -21.04 -19.22
C GLU A 110 -7.28 -20.24 -19.91
N LYS A 111 -7.22 -18.92 -19.72
CA LYS A 111 -6.13 -18.07 -20.20
C LYS A 111 -4.77 -18.53 -19.66
N ARG A 112 -4.70 -18.93 -18.39
CA ARG A 112 -3.46 -19.38 -17.74
C ARG A 112 -2.99 -20.78 -18.18
N THR A 113 -3.90 -21.64 -18.62
CA THR A 113 -3.57 -23.02 -19.04
C THR A 113 -3.36 -23.13 -20.54
N LYS A 114 -4.03 -22.32 -21.37
CA LYS A 114 -3.95 -22.35 -22.85
C LYS A 114 -2.53 -22.16 -23.41
N ASP A 115 -1.68 -21.40 -22.73
CA ASP A 115 -0.31 -21.13 -23.18
C ASP A 115 0.69 -22.25 -22.85
N ARG A 116 0.26 -23.31 -22.13
CA ARG A 116 1.14 -24.34 -21.59
C ARG A 116 0.77 -25.74 -22.11
N THR A 117 1.22 -26.05 -23.34
CA THR A 117 1.47 -27.40 -23.89
C THR A 117 0.32 -28.42 -23.98
N GLY A 118 -0.31 -28.53 -25.16
CA GLY A 118 -0.60 -29.73 -25.96
C GLY A 118 -1.05 -31.09 -25.38
N SER A 119 -1.30 -31.27 -24.08
CA SER A 119 -1.67 -32.56 -23.47
C SER A 119 -2.85 -32.44 -22.51
N ASN A 120 -4.04 -32.80 -23.01
CA ASN A 120 -5.34 -32.65 -22.35
C ASN A 120 -5.43 -33.21 -20.91
N ALA A 121 -4.63 -34.21 -20.52
CA ALA A 121 -4.70 -34.82 -19.20
C ALA A 121 -3.94 -34.01 -18.12
N PHE A 122 -2.75 -33.51 -18.45
CA PHE A 122 -1.98 -32.64 -17.55
C PHE A 122 -2.64 -31.27 -17.43
N ASP A 123 -3.19 -30.76 -18.52
CA ASP A 123 -3.88 -29.46 -18.55
C ASP A 123 -5.08 -29.45 -17.61
N LYS A 124 -5.81 -30.57 -17.50
CA LYS A 124 -6.94 -30.70 -16.59
C LYS A 124 -6.52 -30.70 -15.12
N ILE A 125 -5.49 -31.47 -14.75
CA ILE A 125 -4.97 -31.51 -13.37
C ILE A 125 -4.41 -30.13 -12.98
N LEU A 126 -3.68 -29.49 -13.89
CA LEU A 126 -3.15 -28.15 -13.69
C LEU A 126 -4.27 -27.11 -13.55
N ALA A 127 -5.31 -27.18 -14.38
CA ALA A 127 -6.47 -26.29 -14.28
C ALA A 127 -7.18 -26.43 -12.93
N GLU A 128 -7.41 -27.66 -12.46
CA GLU A 128 -8.02 -27.93 -11.15
C GLU A 128 -7.15 -27.38 -10.00
N HIS A 129 -5.82 -27.55 -10.08
CA HIS A 129 -4.90 -27.00 -9.08
C HIS A 129 -4.88 -25.47 -9.08
N ILE A 130 -4.82 -24.84 -10.26
CA ILE A 130 -4.88 -23.38 -10.42
C ILE A 130 -6.22 -22.86 -9.91
N ALA A 131 -7.33 -23.54 -10.21
CA ALA A 131 -8.67 -23.14 -9.77
C ALA A 131 -8.75 -23.10 -8.23
N GLY A 132 -8.33 -24.18 -7.56
CA GLY A 132 -8.31 -24.22 -6.09
C GLY A 132 -7.42 -23.11 -5.51
N SER A 133 -6.20 -22.97 -6.02
CA SER A 133 -5.27 -21.95 -5.51
C SER A 133 -5.77 -20.53 -5.74
N CYS A 134 -6.31 -20.22 -6.93
CA CYS A 134 -6.87 -18.90 -7.24
C CYS A 134 -8.01 -18.55 -6.29
N THR A 135 -8.95 -19.49 -6.06
CA THR A 135 -10.06 -19.29 -5.14
C THR A 135 -9.55 -19.00 -3.73
N ASP A 136 -8.60 -19.78 -3.21
CA ASP A 136 -8.04 -19.57 -1.88
C ASP A 136 -7.43 -18.16 -1.72
N TYR A 137 -6.69 -17.67 -2.73
CA TYR A 137 -6.12 -16.32 -2.71
C TYR A 137 -7.19 -15.23 -2.80
N ILE A 138 -8.21 -15.41 -3.64
CA ILE A 138 -9.32 -14.46 -3.79
C ILE A 138 -10.12 -14.37 -2.49
N GLU A 139 -10.40 -15.50 -1.84
CA GLU A 139 -11.11 -15.56 -0.55
C GLU A 139 -10.29 -14.88 0.55
N LYS A 140 -9.01 -15.25 0.71
CA LYS A 140 -8.12 -14.63 1.69
C LYS A 140 -8.04 -13.10 1.52
N ALA A 141 -7.90 -12.64 0.29
CA ALA A 141 -7.86 -11.21 0.00
C ALA A 141 -9.23 -10.54 0.24
N GLY A 142 -10.32 -11.24 -0.07
CA GLY A 142 -11.69 -10.82 0.20
C GLY A 142 -11.97 -10.65 1.71
N ASP A 143 -11.51 -11.59 2.54
CA ASP A 143 -11.66 -11.53 4.00
C ASP A 143 -10.94 -10.31 4.58
N LEU A 144 -9.70 -10.06 4.12
CA LEU A 144 -8.94 -8.87 4.49
C LEU A 144 -9.60 -7.59 3.97
N PHE A 145 -10.19 -7.62 2.78
CA PHE A 145 -10.96 -6.48 2.28
C PHE A 145 -12.18 -6.19 3.16
N ASP A 146 -12.96 -7.22 3.49
CA ASP A 146 -14.19 -7.13 4.27
C ASP A 146 -13.92 -6.69 5.72
N LYS A 147 -12.73 -6.98 6.28
CA LYS A 147 -12.27 -6.44 7.57
C LYS A 147 -12.30 -4.90 7.64
N TYR A 148 -11.93 -4.22 6.55
CA TYR A 148 -11.89 -2.75 6.47
C TYR A 148 -13.11 -2.15 5.77
N TRP A 149 -13.82 -2.94 4.98
CA TRP A 149 -15.03 -2.51 4.29
C TRP A 149 -16.26 -2.52 5.21
N LYS A 150 -17.37 -1.98 4.73
CA LYS A 150 -18.62 -1.67 5.47
C LYS A 150 -18.92 -2.62 6.65
N LYS A 151 -18.88 -2.08 7.88
CA LYS A 151 -19.16 -2.79 9.15
C LYS A 151 -18.16 -3.90 9.54
N GLY A 152 -17.03 -4.00 8.84
CA GLY A 152 -15.90 -4.82 9.29
C GLY A 152 -15.30 -4.32 10.60
N GLU A 153 -14.59 -5.19 11.30
CA GLU A 153 -14.01 -4.91 12.62
C GLU A 153 -13.03 -3.71 12.63
N ALA A 154 -12.37 -3.44 11.50
CA ALA A 154 -11.42 -2.33 11.33
C ALA A 154 -11.97 -1.24 10.41
N SER A 155 -13.28 -1.22 10.16
CA SER A 155 -13.90 -0.22 9.26
C SER A 155 -13.78 1.23 9.79
N HIS A 156 -13.60 1.43 11.09
CA HIS A 156 -13.30 2.76 11.66
C HIS A 156 -11.93 3.29 11.22
N VAL A 157 -10.93 2.42 11.02
CA VAL A 157 -9.60 2.80 10.53
C VAL A 157 -9.74 3.42 9.13
N MET A 158 -10.48 2.76 8.24
CA MET A 158 -10.73 3.27 6.89
C MET A 158 -11.48 4.61 6.91
N GLN A 159 -12.50 4.76 7.76
CA GLN A 159 -13.22 6.02 7.91
C GLN A 159 -12.30 7.16 8.37
N HIS A 160 -11.45 6.90 9.36
CA HIS A 160 -10.48 7.86 9.85
C HIS A 160 -9.46 8.23 8.76
N LEU A 161 -8.94 7.26 8.03
CA LEU A 161 -8.00 7.51 6.94
C LEU A 161 -8.63 8.32 5.80
N HIS A 162 -9.91 8.11 5.47
CA HIS A 162 -10.61 8.95 4.51
C HIS A 162 -10.78 10.39 5.00
N VAL A 163 -11.13 10.59 6.28
CA VAL A 163 -11.16 11.94 6.88
C VAL A 163 -9.78 12.57 6.78
N LEU A 164 -8.73 11.83 7.13
CA LEU A 164 -7.35 12.30 7.08
C LEU A 164 -6.95 12.69 5.66
N ARG A 165 -7.20 11.85 4.64
CA ARG A 165 -6.99 12.19 3.22
C ARG A 165 -7.73 13.46 2.84
N ASN A 166 -9.01 13.56 3.18
CA ASN A 166 -9.81 14.73 2.86
C ASN A 166 -9.23 15.98 3.52
N THR A 167 -8.76 15.92 4.77
CA THR A 167 -8.09 17.05 5.41
C THR A 167 -6.70 17.36 4.83
N MET A 168 -5.94 16.33 4.40
CA MET A 168 -4.60 16.47 3.82
C MET A 168 -4.61 16.97 2.37
N LEU A 169 -5.70 16.73 1.63
CA LEU A 169 -5.90 17.16 0.25
C LEU A 169 -6.74 18.44 0.16
N ALA A 170 -7.75 18.60 1.03
CA ALA A 170 -8.61 19.76 1.08
C ALA A 170 -8.07 20.79 2.08
N HIS A 171 -7.24 21.69 1.55
CA HIS A 171 -6.94 23.03 2.07
C HIS A 171 -5.84 23.17 3.14
N ASN A 172 -4.95 24.12 2.87
CA ASN A 172 -4.42 25.07 3.86
C ASN A 172 -5.59 25.62 4.69
N GLN A 173 -6.03 24.90 5.71
CA GLN A 173 -7.10 25.39 6.58
C GLN A 173 -6.59 26.63 7.34
N LEU A 174 -7.38 27.71 7.33
CA LEU A 174 -7.08 28.96 8.05
C LEU A 174 -6.97 28.77 9.57
N ALA A 175 -7.43 27.63 10.09
CA ALA A 175 -7.14 27.15 11.43
C ALA A 175 -7.08 25.62 11.40
N PRO A 176 -6.12 24.96 12.08
CA PRO A 176 -6.05 23.50 12.11
C PRO A 176 -7.32 22.94 12.77
N GLN A 177 -8.17 22.25 12.00
CA GLN A 177 -9.15 21.36 12.62
C GLN A 177 -8.38 20.25 13.33
N ARG A 178 -8.30 20.33 14.65
CA ARG A 178 -8.09 19.14 15.45
C ARG A 178 -9.29 18.23 15.20
N VAL A 179 -9.07 17.17 14.44
CA VAL A 179 -10.05 16.10 14.24
C VAL A 179 -10.45 15.64 15.64
N LYS A 180 -11.71 15.88 16.03
CA LYS A 180 -12.27 15.31 17.26
C LYS A 180 -12.57 13.83 17.00
N GLY A 181 -11.52 13.03 17.08
CA GLY A 181 -11.51 11.58 16.98
C GLY A 181 -10.15 11.10 17.45
N LYS A 182 -10.05 9.89 18.02
CA LYS A 182 -8.73 9.27 18.18
C LYS A 182 -8.15 9.16 16.78
N ASP A 183 -7.06 9.87 16.51
CA ASP A 183 -6.24 9.59 15.34
C ASP A 183 -6.04 8.08 15.24
N ALA A 184 -6.17 7.51 14.04
CA ALA A 184 -5.85 6.11 13.83
C ALA A 184 -4.45 5.89 14.41
N ARG A 185 -4.34 4.97 15.36
CA ARG A 185 -3.09 4.77 16.07
C ARG A 185 -2.07 4.18 15.11
N ASP A 186 -0.79 4.43 15.37
CA ASP A 186 0.28 3.98 14.48
C ASP A 186 0.28 2.44 14.29
N ASP A 187 -0.17 1.68 15.30
CA ASP A 187 -0.40 0.23 15.21
C ASP A 187 -1.55 -0.16 14.27
N GLU A 188 -2.64 0.62 14.26
CA GLU A 188 -3.76 0.40 13.34
C GLU A 188 -3.37 0.72 11.88
N ILE A 189 -2.56 1.75 11.68
CA ILE A 189 -2.02 2.13 10.37
C ILE A 189 -1.03 1.06 9.88
N GLU A 190 -0.16 0.57 10.76
CA GLU A 190 0.78 -0.52 10.46
C GLU A 190 0.05 -1.81 10.06
N ALA A 191 -1.00 -2.17 10.80
CA ALA A 191 -1.84 -3.32 10.45
C ALA A 191 -2.52 -3.13 9.08
N PHE A 192 -3.07 -1.93 8.84
CA PHE A 192 -3.69 -1.60 7.55
C PHE A 192 -2.69 -1.65 6.38
N TYR A 193 -1.46 -1.17 6.58
CA TYR A 193 -0.37 -1.27 5.62
C TYR A 193 -0.05 -2.72 5.26
N ARG A 194 0.13 -3.59 6.26
CA ARG A 194 0.43 -5.03 6.06
C ARG A 194 -0.72 -5.77 5.37
N ASP A 195 -1.94 -5.49 5.79
CA ASP A 195 -3.13 -6.14 5.21
C ASP A 195 -3.34 -5.70 3.76
N THR A 196 -3.14 -4.41 3.45
CA THR A 196 -3.19 -3.89 2.07
C THR A 196 -2.16 -4.57 1.19
N ARG A 197 -0.92 -4.73 1.69
CA ARG A 197 0.14 -5.44 0.97
C ARG A 197 -0.25 -6.89 0.67
N THR A 198 -0.76 -7.59 1.70
CA THR A 198 -1.19 -8.99 1.59
C THR A 198 -2.34 -9.16 0.59
N ILE A 199 -3.28 -8.21 0.56
CA ILE A 199 -4.36 -8.18 -0.44
C ILE A 199 -3.77 -8.12 -1.85
N VAL A 200 -2.83 -7.21 -2.10
CA VAL A 200 -2.23 -7.03 -3.44
C VAL A 200 -1.39 -8.25 -3.84
N GLU A 201 -0.62 -8.84 -2.93
CA GLU A 201 0.09 -10.11 -3.16
C GLU A 201 -0.89 -11.21 -3.59
N CYS A 202 -1.97 -11.42 -2.84
CA CYS A 202 -2.97 -12.43 -3.17
C CYS A 202 -3.62 -12.19 -4.53
N LEU A 203 -3.90 -10.93 -4.89
CA LEU A 203 -4.43 -10.57 -6.20
C LEU A 203 -3.42 -10.81 -7.34
N LEU A 204 -2.13 -10.52 -7.13
CA LEU A 204 -1.07 -10.84 -8.08
C LEU A 204 -0.93 -12.34 -8.31
N HIS A 205 -1.03 -13.14 -7.24
CA HIS A 205 -1.05 -14.59 -7.33
C HIS A 205 -2.26 -15.12 -8.11
N ALA A 206 -3.46 -14.63 -7.77
CA ALA A 206 -4.70 -15.05 -8.40
C ALA A 206 -4.75 -14.67 -9.89
N VAL A 207 -4.39 -13.43 -10.22
CA VAL A 207 -4.54 -12.87 -11.57
C VAL A 207 -3.35 -13.18 -12.48
N HIS A 208 -2.12 -12.97 -12.00
CA HIS A 208 -0.92 -13.08 -12.84
C HIS A 208 -0.13 -14.37 -12.67
N ALA A 209 -0.51 -15.26 -11.74
CA ALA A 209 0.31 -16.41 -11.34
C ALA A 209 1.69 -16.00 -10.79
N THR A 210 1.86 -14.75 -10.37
CA THR A 210 3.14 -14.21 -9.93
C THR A 210 3.24 -14.38 -8.42
N ALA A 211 4.25 -15.12 -7.97
CA ALA A 211 4.64 -15.17 -6.57
C ALA A 211 5.55 -14.00 -6.21
N LEU A 212 5.01 -12.78 -6.32
CA LEU A 212 5.73 -11.60 -5.87
C LEU A 212 5.66 -11.55 -4.35
N ASP A 213 6.79 -11.75 -3.69
CA ASP A 213 6.92 -11.50 -2.27
C ASP A 213 7.19 -10.00 -2.06
N MET A 214 6.21 -9.24 -1.56
CA MET A 214 6.45 -7.83 -1.29
C MET A 214 7.31 -7.62 -0.03
N ASN A 215 7.65 -8.67 0.73
CA ASN A 215 8.71 -8.59 1.74
C ASN A 215 10.09 -8.36 1.10
N ASP A 216 10.35 -8.87 -0.11
CA ASP A 216 11.59 -8.58 -0.82
C ASP A 216 11.67 -7.09 -1.16
N THR A 217 10.56 -6.53 -1.66
CA THR A 217 10.45 -5.09 -1.93
C THR A 217 10.65 -4.28 -0.65
N GLN A 218 10.06 -4.73 0.46
CA GLN A 218 10.26 -4.13 1.78
C GLN A 218 11.74 -4.14 2.19
N GLY A 219 12.41 -5.28 2.13
CA GLY A 219 13.81 -5.43 2.53
C GLY A 219 14.76 -4.56 1.70
N VAL A 220 14.47 -4.36 0.41
CA VAL A 220 15.22 -3.44 -0.46
C VAL A 220 15.11 -2.00 0.04
N TYR A 221 13.89 -1.51 0.28
CA TYR A 221 13.70 -0.13 0.73
C TYR A 221 14.13 0.09 2.19
N GLU A 222 13.98 -0.91 3.06
CA GLU A 222 14.54 -0.91 4.41
C GLU A 222 16.07 -0.74 4.35
N THR A 223 16.73 -1.48 3.47
CA THR A 223 18.19 -1.38 3.27
C THR A 223 18.60 0.01 2.79
N TYR A 224 17.86 0.58 1.82
CA TYR A 224 18.13 1.94 1.33
C TYR A 224 17.92 2.99 2.42
N ALA A 225 16.81 2.89 3.16
CA ALA A 225 16.49 3.80 4.25
C ALA A 225 17.56 3.74 5.35
N ARG A 226 17.99 2.53 5.75
CA ARG A 226 19.06 2.34 6.73
C ARG A 226 20.32 3.09 6.33
N PHE A 227 20.88 2.81 5.15
CA PHE A 227 22.12 3.46 4.71
C PHE A 227 21.98 4.97 4.55
N PHE A 228 20.82 5.45 4.08
CA PHE A 228 20.55 6.87 4.01
C PHE A 228 20.57 7.52 5.40
N TRP A 229 19.76 7.02 6.33
CA TRP A 229 19.61 7.62 7.68
C TRP A 229 20.84 7.42 8.58
N GLU A 230 21.62 6.36 8.36
CA GLU A 230 22.92 6.17 8.99
C GLU A 230 23.92 7.29 8.65
N SER A 231 23.75 8.01 7.55
CA SER A 231 24.62 9.13 7.17
C SER A 231 24.14 10.49 7.68
N VAL A 232 22.86 10.61 8.05
CA VAL A 232 22.24 11.89 8.43
C VAL A 232 22.63 12.29 9.85
N ARG A 233 23.05 13.55 10.02
CA ARG A 233 23.52 14.12 11.29
C ARG A 233 22.97 15.55 11.44
N GLY A 234 22.58 15.93 12.65
CA GLY A 234 22.35 17.33 13.00
C GLY A 234 23.68 18.09 13.15
N GLU A 235 23.66 19.42 13.07
CA GLU A 235 24.89 20.22 13.11
C GLU A 235 25.65 20.16 14.43
N SER A 236 25.01 19.73 15.51
CA SER A 236 25.63 19.49 16.82
C SER A 236 26.30 18.12 16.94
N THR A 237 26.26 17.29 15.89
CA THR A 237 26.72 15.89 15.94
C THR A 237 28.05 15.74 15.19
N PRO A 238 29.06 15.07 15.79
CA PRO A 238 30.34 14.83 15.14
C PRO A 238 30.19 14.21 13.74
N GLY A 239 30.96 14.73 12.78
CA GLY A 239 30.91 14.33 11.38
C GLY A 239 30.03 15.20 10.48
N HIS A 240 29.19 16.09 11.03
CA HIS A 240 28.48 17.09 10.23
C HIS A 240 29.45 18.18 9.72
N PRO A 241 29.33 18.69 8.46
CA PRO A 241 30.24 19.71 7.93
C PRO A 241 30.32 21.01 8.74
N SER A 242 29.21 21.36 9.40
CA SER A 242 29.12 22.54 10.27
C SER A 242 29.39 22.24 11.75
N TYR A 243 29.79 21.01 12.10
CA TYR A 243 30.06 20.64 13.49
C TYR A 243 31.19 21.48 14.07
N ARG A 244 30.97 21.97 15.29
CA ARG A 244 31.97 22.65 16.11
C ARG A 244 32.04 21.90 17.43
N ALA A 245 33.24 21.43 17.78
CA ALA A 245 33.46 20.79 19.07
C ALA A 245 33.11 21.79 20.19
N PRO A 246 32.49 21.33 21.30
CA PRO A 246 32.31 22.17 22.48
C PRO A 246 33.67 22.73 22.90
N PHE A 247 33.72 24.03 23.21
CA PHE A 247 34.94 24.62 23.75
C PHE A 247 35.24 23.96 25.12
N ASP A 248 36.38 23.27 25.21
CA ASP A 248 36.91 22.83 26.50
C ASP A 248 37.24 24.08 27.33
N SER A 249 36.41 24.38 28.33
CA SER A 249 36.63 25.48 29.27
C SER A 249 37.64 25.14 30.37
N THR A 250 38.39 24.04 30.23
CA THR A 250 39.49 23.63 31.12
C THR A 250 40.83 24.26 30.74
N GLY A 251 40.79 25.50 30.22
CA GLY A 251 41.96 26.36 30.07
C GLY A 251 42.38 26.89 31.44
N VAL A 252 43.28 26.14 32.07
CA VAL A 252 44.10 26.49 33.24
C VAL A 252 44.49 27.97 33.24
N GLU A 253 44.06 28.69 34.28
CA GLU A 253 44.67 29.96 34.70
C GLU A 253 46.18 29.72 34.91
N GLN A 254 47.02 30.42 34.16
CA GLN A 254 48.45 30.59 34.46
C GLN A 254 48.66 31.93 35.17
#